data_AF-D5DKK1-F1
#
_entry.id   AF-D5DKK1-F1
#
_cell.length_a   1.000
_cell.length_b   1.000
_cell.length_c   1.000
_cell.angle_alpha   90.00
_cell.angle_beta   90.00
_cell.angle_gamma   90.00
#
_symmetry.space_group_name_H-M   'P 1'
#
loop_
_entity.id
_entity.type
_entity.pdbx_description
1 polymer ?
#
loop_
_entity_poly.entity_id
_entity_poly.type
_entity_poly.pdbx_seq_one_letter_code
_entity_poly.pdbx_strand_id
1 'polypeptide(L)'
;MSALVIGGFVKISVFFYAVIVGLSTLFKVKRPSALTYPVGTVILFFSLTIASNFQEHLKEGLTIMPVLLFIPFHVVIPFMLLCIAFIKHRIKKTKALQPS
;
A
#
# COMPACT_ATOMS: atom_id res chain seq x y z
N MET A 1 -0.55 6.58 -30.02
CA MET A 1 0.39 7.07 -28.99
C MET A 1 -0.33 7.81 -27.86
N SER A 2 -1.23 8.77 -28.16
CA SER A 2 -1.92 9.58 -27.14
C SER A 2 -2.79 8.81 -26.14
N ALA A 3 -3.46 7.73 -26.57
CA ALA A 3 -4.29 6.91 -25.67
C ALA A 3 -3.48 6.23 -24.54
N LEU A 4 -2.23 5.86 -24.79
CA LEU A 4 -1.35 5.26 -23.77
C LEU A 4 -0.94 6.28 -22.71
N VAL A 5 -0.65 7.51 -23.13
CA VAL A 5 -0.32 8.63 -22.22
C VAL A 5 -1.52 8.99 -21.35
N ILE A 6 -2.71 9.09 -21.96
CA ILE A 6 -3.95 9.38 -21.24
C ILE A 6 -4.26 8.25 -20.23
N GLY A 7 -4.13 6.99 -20.64
CA GLY A 7 -4.33 5.85 -19.75
C GLY A 7 -3.37 5.83 -18.55
N GLY A 8 -2.10 6.15 -18.78
CA GLY A 8 -1.10 6.30 -17.71
C GLY A 8 -1.45 7.43 -16.74
N PHE A 9 -1.85 8.58 -17.26
CA PHE A 9 -2.26 9.73 -16.45
C PHE A 9 -3.46 9.41 -15.56
N VAL A 10 -4.50 8.76 -16.12
CA VAL A 10 -5.68 8.34 -15.35
C VAL A 10 -5.27 7.34 -14.26
N LYS A 11 -4.43 6.36 -14.57
CA LYS A 11 -3.95 5.36 -13.61
C LYS A 11 -3.22 6.01 -12.43
N ILE A 12 -2.30 6.94 -12.70
CA ILE A 12 -1.56 7.67 -11.67
C ILE A 12 -2.52 8.52 -10.82
N SER A 13 -3.48 9.20 -11.45
CA SER A 13 -4.47 10.03 -10.74
C SER A 13 -5.32 9.22 -9.77
N VAL A 14 -5.78 8.03 -10.19
CA VAL A 14 -6.57 7.13 -9.34
C VAL A 14 -5.75 6.62 -8.16
N PHE A 15 -4.50 6.21 -8.37
CA PHE A 15 -3.63 5.77 -7.28
C PHE A 15 -3.30 6.90 -6.31
N PHE A 16 -3.04 8.10 -6.81
CA PHE A 16 -2.78 9.27 -5.97
C PHE A 16 -3.96 9.57 -5.04
N TYR A 17 -5.18 9.53 -5.57
CA TYR A 17 -6.38 9.68 -4.76
C TYR A 17 -6.51 8.57 -3.70
N ALA A 18 -6.29 7.30 -4.09
CA ALA A 18 -6.35 6.17 -3.16
C ALA A 18 -5.33 6.30 -2.02
N VAL A 19 -4.10 6.78 -2.30
CA VAL A 19 -3.07 7.04 -1.28
C VAL A 19 -3.51 8.12 -0.31
N ILE A 20 -4.07 9.24 -0.78
CA ILE A 20 -4.54 10.32 0.09
C ILE A 20 -5.65 9.83 1.03
N VAL A 21 -6.64 9.11 0.49
CA VAL A 21 -7.74 8.53 1.29
C VAL A 21 -7.22 7.49 2.28
N GLY A 22 -6.30 6.62 1.85
CA GLY A 22 -5.68 5.60 2.69
C GLY A 22 -4.89 6.20 3.85
N LEU A 23 -4.04 7.19 3.58
CA LEU A 23 -3.28 7.91 4.60
C LEU A 23 -4.21 8.68 5.54
N SER A 24 -5.24 9.34 5.02
CA SER A 24 -6.19 10.06 5.85
C SER A 24 -6.94 9.13 6.80
N THR A 25 -7.26 7.92 6.36
CA THR A 25 -7.92 6.88 7.18
C THR A 25 -6.97 6.32 8.22
N LEU A 26 -5.72 6.01 7.84
CA LEU A 26 -4.71 5.42 8.71
C LEU A 26 -4.29 6.38 9.84
N PHE A 27 -4.07 7.66 9.49
CA PHE A 27 -3.63 8.70 10.43
C PHE A 27 -4.78 9.52 11.01
N LYS A 28 -6.05 9.18 10.70
CA LYS A 28 -7.26 9.89 11.16
C LYS A 28 -7.21 11.40 10.91
N VAL A 29 -6.72 11.80 9.74
CA VAL A 29 -6.60 13.21 9.35
C VAL A 29 -7.97 13.77 9.00
N LYS A 30 -8.36 14.89 9.63
CA LYS A 30 -9.68 15.51 9.42
C LYS A 30 -9.83 16.15 8.03
N ARG A 31 -8.73 16.52 7.38
CA ARG A 31 -8.69 17.19 6.07
C ARG A 31 -7.77 16.43 5.10
N PRO A 32 -8.30 15.47 4.34
CA PRO A 32 -7.50 14.70 3.37
C PRO A 32 -6.78 15.59 2.35
N SER A 33 -7.40 16.70 1.95
CA SER A 33 -6.82 17.64 0.97
C SER A 33 -5.52 18.30 1.43
N ALA A 34 -5.24 18.34 2.74
CA ALA A 34 -3.97 18.86 3.26
C ALA A 34 -2.81 17.89 2.98
N LEU A 35 -3.08 16.60 2.82
CA LEU A 35 -2.07 15.58 2.49
C LEU A 35 -1.68 15.60 1.01
N THR A 36 -2.48 16.22 0.14
CA THR A 36 -2.21 16.30 -1.30
C THR A 36 -0.88 16.96 -1.60
N TYR A 37 -0.55 18.07 -0.91
CA TYR A 37 0.71 18.80 -1.10
C TYR A 37 1.96 17.99 -0.72
N PRO A 38 2.08 17.45 0.51
CA PRO A 38 3.25 16.67 0.89
C PRO A 38 3.38 15.38 0.07
N VAL A 39 2.28 14.63 -0.12
CA VAL A 39 2.32 13.38 -0.89
C VAL A 39 2.68 13.64 -2.35
N GLY A 40 2.12 14.68 -2.97
CA GLY A 40 2.46 15.08 -4.33
C GLY A 40 3.92 15.49 -4.48
N THR A 41 4.47 16.22 -3.50
CA THR A 41 5.88 16.62 -3.49
C THR A 41 6.82 15.42 -3.45
N VAL A 42 6.53 14.44 -2.59
CA VAL A 42 7.32 13.21 -2.51
C VAL A 42 7.26 12.45 -3.84
N ILE A 43 6.08 12.29 -4.42
CA ILE A 43 5.91 11.57 -5.70
C ILE A 43 6.68 12.28 -6.83
N LEU A 44 6.63 13.61 -6.90
CA LEU A 44 7.39 14.39 -7.88
C LEU A 44 8.90 14.22 -7.71
N PHE A 45 9.39 14.25 -6.47
CA PHE A 45 10.80 14.03 -6.17
C PHE A 45 11.29 12.63 -6.60
N PHE A 46 10.51 11.60 -6.28
CA PHE A 46 10.80 10.24 -6.74
C PHE A 46 10.74 10.12 -8.26
N SER A 47 9.78 10.79 -8.91
CA SER A 47 9.69 10.81 -10.38
C SER A 47 10.94 11.39 -11.02
N LEU A 48 11.50 12.48 -10.48
CA LEU A 48 12.74 13.07 -10.99
C LEU A 48 13.94 12.14 -10.82
N THR A 49 13.99 11.42 -9.70
CA THR A 49 15.09 10.48 -9.41
C THR A 49 15.06 9.27 -10.35
N ILE A 50 13.87 8.72 -10.60
CA ILE A 50 13.67 7.48 -11.38
C ILE A 50 13.68 7.75 -12.91
N ALA A 51 13.37 8.97 -13.35
CA ALA A 51 13.23 9.32 -14.77
C ALA A 51 14.50 9.08 -15.61
N SER A 52 15.67 9.00 -14.98
CA SER A 52 16.95 8.82 -15.69
C SER A 52 17.08 7.47 -16.40
N ASN A 53 16.45 6.38 -15.90
CA ASN A 53 16.61 5.03 -16.46
C ASN A 53 15.29 4.22 -16.50
N PHE A 54 14.49 4.39 -17.56
CA PHE A 54 13.24 3.64 -17.75
C PHE A 54 13.42 2.12 -17.88
N GLN A 55 14.51 1.65 -18.50
CA GLN A 55 14.79 0.21 -18.62
C GLN A 55 15.06 -0.44 -17.25
N GLU A 56 15.75 0.28 -16.37
CA GLU A 56 16.01 -0.15 -15.00
C GLU A 56 14.72 -0.16 -14.19
N HIS A 57 13.88 0.87 -14.35
CA HIS A 57 12.54 0.92 -13.74
C HIS A 57 11.66 -0.29 -14.11
N LEU A 58 11.66 -0.70 -15.38
CA LEU A 58 10.91 -1.90 -15.79
C LEU A 58 11.49 -3.17 -15.17
N LYS A 59 12.81 -3.31 -15.15
CA LYS A 59 13.48 -4.49 -14.59
C LYS A 59 13.27 -4.59 -13.07
N GLU A 60 13.41 -3.49 -12.35
CA GLU A 60 13.15 -3.43 -10.91
C GLU A 60 11.66 -3.62 -10.60
N GLY A 61 10.77 -3.03 -11.41
CA GLY A 61 9.33 -3.19 -11.29
C GLY A 61 8.86 -4.64 -11.46
N LEU A 62 9.53 -5.40 -12.32
CA LEU A 62 9.21 -6.82 -12.59
C LEU A 62 9.91 -7.81 -11.66
N THR A 63 11.04 -7.44 -11.07
CA THR A 63 11.88 -8.37 -10.31
C THR A 63 11.91 -8.05 -8.82
N ILE A 64 12.15 -6.78 -8.48
CA ILE A 64 12.31 -6.33 -7.09
C ILE A 64 10.94 -6.06 -6.47
N MET A 65 10.03 -5.43 -7.20
CA MET A 65 8.73 -5.02 -6.66
C MET A 65 7.86 -6.21 -6.19
N PRO A 66 7.79 -7.36 -6.91
CA PRO A 66 7.07 -8.54 -6.43
C PRO A 66 7.62 -9.07 -5.11
N VAL A 67 8.94 -9.18 -4.99
CA VAL A 67 9.56 -9.71 -3.78
C VAL A 67 9.39 -8.75 -2.61
N LEU A 68 9.60 -7.45 -2.84
CA LEU A 68 9.58 -6.45 -1.77
C LEU A 68 8.18 -6.03 -1.34
N LEU A 69 7.19 -5.97 -2.26
CA LEU A 69 5.85 -5.48 -1.94
C LEU A 69 4.80 -6.57 -1.97
N PHE A 70 4.81 -7.48 -2.94
CA PHE A 70 3.74 -8.49 -3.02
C PHE A 70 3.87 -9.54 -1.92
N ILE A 71 5.07 -10.07 -1.67
CA ILE A 71 5.26 -11.10 -0.62
C ILE A 71 4.83 -10.59 0.76
N PRO A 72 5.32 -9.45 1.28
CA PRO A 72 4.91 -9.01 2.61
C PRO A 72 3.42 -8.61 2.66
N PHE A 73 2.89 -7.91 1.65
CA PHE A 73 1.49 -7.48 1.71
C PHE A 73 0.48 -8.63 1.53
N HIS A 74 0.76 -9.58 0.64
CA HIS A 74 -0.18 -10.66 0.33
C HIS A 74 0.02 -11.92 1.18
N VAL A 75 1.24 -12.23 1.60
CA VAL A 75 1.52 -13.46 2.36
C VAL A 75 1.66 -13.14 3.84
N VAL A 76 2.50 -12.16 4.19
CA VAL A 76 2.83 -11.89 5.60
C VAL A 76 1.63 -11.28 6.34
N ILE A 77 0.94 -10.29 5.78
CA ILE A 77 -0.21 -9.66 6.46
C ILE A 77 -1.35 -10.67 6.73
N PRO A 78 -1.85 -11.44 5.75
CA PRO A 78 -2.92 -12.41 6.01
C PRO A 78 -2.49 -13.54 6.94
N PHE A 79 -1.25 -14.02 6.81
CA PHE A 79 -0.73 -15.07 7.68
C PHE A 79 -0.61 -14.58 9.13
N MET A 80 -0.09 -13.36 9.34
CA MET A 80 0.01 -12.77 10.67
C MET A 80 -1.38 -12.56 11.30
N LEU A 81 -2.35 -12.07 10.53
CA LEU A 81 -3.74 -11.94 10.97
C LEU A 81 -4.35 -13.30 11.33
N LEU A 82 -4.06 -14.34 10.55
CA LEU A 82 -4.50 -15.71 10.81
C LEU A 82 -3.89 -16.26 12.10
N CYS A 83 -2.58 -16.09 12.31
CA CYS A 83 -1.91 -16.45 13.56
C CYS A 83 -2.55 -15.76 14.77
N ILE A 84 -2.77 -14.44 14.69
CA ILE A 84 -3.43 -13.67 15.75
C ILE A 84 -4.85 -14.19 16.01
N ALA A 85 -5.62 -14.47 14.95
CA ALA A 85 -6.98 -15.00 15.07
C ALA A 85 -7.01 -16.39 15.72
N PHE A 86 -6.09 -17.29 15.34
CA PHE A 86 -5.95 -18.62 15.94
C PHE A 86 -5.60 -18.55 17.43
N ILE A 87 -4.62 -17.72 17.80
CA ILE A 87 -4.23 -17.51 19.20
C ILE A 87 -5.42 -16.97 20.00
N LYS A 88 -6.09 -15.93 19.48
CA LYS A 88 -7.27 -15.34 20.12
C LYS A 88 -8.41 -16.35 20.29
N HIS A 89 -8.65 -17.20 19.29
CA HIS A 89 -9.68 -18.24 19.33
C HIS A 89 -9.36 -19.33 20.37
N ARG A 90 -8.09 -19.75 20.49
CA ARG A 90 -7.64 -20.70 21.53
C ARG A 90 -7.75 -20.12 22.93
N ILE A 91 -7.40 -18.84 23.12
CA ILE A 91 -7.54 -18.15 24.42
C ILE A 91 -9.02 -18.02 24.80
N LYS A 92 -9.91 -17.69 23.85
CA LYS A 92 -11.36 -17.57 24.09
C LYS A 92 -12.01 -18.90 24.48
N LYS A 93 -11.61 -20.02 23.84
CA LYS A 93 -12.07 -21.37 24.21
C LYS A 93 -11.66 -21.76 25.63
N THR A 94 -10.46 -21.37 26.07
CA THR A 94 -9.96 -21.67 27.42
C THR A 94 -10.73 -20.90 28.50
N LYS A 95 -11.12 -19.64 28.23
CA LYS A 95 -11.98 -18.86 29.13
C LYS A 95 -13.42 -19.39 29.23
N ALA A 96 -13.93 -20.05 28.18
CA ALA A 96 -15.27 -20.65 28.18
C ALA A 96 -15.35 -21.99 28.96
N LEU A 97 -14.21 -22.58 29.33
CA LEU A 97 -14.12 -23.85 30.07
C LEU A 97 -13.82 -23.68 31.57
N GLN A 98 -13.71 -22.44 32.06
CA GLN A 98 -13.83 -22.13 33.50
C GLN A 98 -15.20 -21.48 33.75
N PRO A 99 -16.28 -22.27 33.93
CA PRO A 99 -17.46 -21.77 34.61
C PRO A 99 -17.10 -21.66 36.10
N SER A 100 -17.12 -20.44 36.63
CA SER A 100 -17.17 -20.16 38.06
C SER A 100 -18.52 -20.58 38.63
#